data_AF-A0A8H5AYT3-F1
#
_entry.id   AF-A0A8H5AYT3-F1
#
_cell.length_a   1.000
_cell.length_b   1.000
_cell.length_c   1.000
_cell.angle_alpha   90.00
_cell.angle_beta   90.00
_cell.angle_gamma   90.00
#
_symmetry.space_group_name_H-M   'P 1'
#
loop_
_entity.id
_entity.type
_entity.pdbx_description
1 polymer ?
#
loop_
_entity_poly.entity_id
_entity_poly.type
_entity_poly.pdbx_seq_one_letter_code
_entity_poly.pdbx_strand_id
1 'polypeptide(L)'
;MQRRRGVPATGNNVRLPLVSVSEAVVPLFSRRPPWWARNPGTAGLLLCDLIVTGAFIELTWSHWTEATIIPPPEPLPTDPPYSPSNPAPQATVEWNLRPTWQRSGLCAAHFLFGCFFAGGLLGLKSQFIRSVTIVPSKAAAQAASSSASSTASAAAQAAHKRFSSTSARDLPKMAIIQNASHPANTGWEFPLRTAWLEEGRDKGELLLRSGEIGSRWYLNLQDAKINGKECVSKDEARSLLLNAWKAVQPAALPSKGTRKA
;
A
#
# COMPACT_ATOMS: atom_id res chain seq x y z
N MET A 1 14.51 -0.03 -27.75
CA MET A 1 15.71 0.31 -26.93
C MET A 1 15.25 1.00 -25.64
N GLN A 2 14.96 0.24 -24.57
CA GLN A 2 14.59 0.80 -23.26
C GLN A 2 15.85 1.20 -22.49
N ARG A 3 16.11 2.51 -22.34
CA ARG A 3 17.20 3.00 -21.48
C ARG A 3 16.91 2.63 -20.03
N ARG A 4 17.71 1.73 -19.46
CA ARG A 4 17.77 1.51 -18.01
C ARG A 4 18.24 2.82 -17.35
N ARG A 5 17.30 3.61 -16.81
CA ARG A 5 17.65 4.72 -15.91
C ARG A 5 18.25 4.09 -14.65
N GLY A 6 19.47 4.47 -14.29
CA GLY A 6 20.13 4.01 -13.07
C GLY A 6 19.22 4.24 -11.87
N VAL A 7 19.16 3.24 -10.98
CA VAL A 7 18.40 3.33 -9.73
C VAL A 7 18.99 4.50 -8.93
N PRO A 8 18.22 5.55 -8.62
CA PRO A 8 18.73 6.67 -7.84
C PRO A 8 19.22 6.14 -6.49
N ALA A 9 20.37 6.66 -6.03
CA ALA A 9 20.97 6.32 -4.75
C ALA A 9 19.91 6.38 -3.64
N THR A 10 19.94 5.39 -2.72
CA THR A 10 19.04 5.25 -1.57
C THR A 10 18.87 6.58 -0.85
N GLY A 11 17.80 7.30 -1.20
CA GLY A 11 17.54 8.66 -0.78
C GLY A 11 17.06 8.68 0.67
N ASN A 12 17.43 9.76 1.36
CA ASN A 12 16.88 10.11 2.67
C ASN A 12 15.37 9.85 2.69
N ASN A 13 14.88 9.11 3.69
CA ASN A 13 13.45 8.84 3.86
C ASN A 13 12.68 10.15 4.04
N VAL A 14 12.17 10.71 2.94
CA VAL A 14 11.34 11.92 2.96
C VAL A 14 9.97 11.53 3.54
N ARG A 15 9.69 11.95 4.76
CA ARG A 15 8.36 11.82 5.35
C ARG A 15 7.45 12.90 4.76
N LEU A 16 6.38 12.47 4.11
CA LEU A 16 5.38 13.39 3.60
C LEU A 16 4.45 13.86 4.71
N PRO A 17 4.09 15.16 4.74
CA PRO A 17 3.11 15.65 5.69
C PRO A 17 1.75 14.99 5.40
N LEU A 18 1.09 14.59 6.46
CA LEU A 18 -0.29 14.13 6.41
C LEU A 18 -1.22 15.34 6.55
N VAL A 19 -2.07 15.57 5.57
CA VAL A 19 -2.94 16.75 5.51
C VAL A 19 -4.40 16.34 5.40
N SER A 20 -5.28 17.05 6.10
CA SER A 20 -6.73 16.90 5.99
C SER A 20 -7.24 17.52 4.69
N VAL A 21 -8.03 16.76 3.93
CA VAL A 21 -8.70 17.18 2.71
C VAL A 21 -10.12 17.61 3.07
N SER A 22 -10.49 18.84 2.69
CA SER A 22 -11.86 19.32 2.84
C SER A 22 -12.81 18.56 1.92
N GLU A 23 -13.97 18.16 2.43
CA GLU A 23 -15.00 17.45 1.66
C GLU A 23 -15.62 18.31 0.56
N ALA A 24 -15.52 19.64 0.67
CA ALA A 24 -16.00 20.57 -0.34
C ALA A 24 -15.17 20.53 -1.64
N VAL A 25 -13.96 19.97 -1.61
CA VAL A 25 -13.08 19.91 -2.78
C VAL A 25 -13.35 18.62 -3.55
N VAL A 26 -13.87 18.76 -4.77
CA VAL A 26 -14.09 17.62 -5.67
C VAL A 26 -12.74 16.99 -6.04
N PRO A 27 -12.52 15.70 -5.76
CA PRO A 27 -11.27 15.03 -6.10
C PRO A 27 -11.14 14.88 -7.62
N LEU A 28 -9.92 15.04 -8.13
CA LEU A 28 -9.59 14.81 -9.53
C LEU A 28 -9.87 13.35 -9.92
N PHE A 29 -9.46 12.43 -9.06
CA PHE A 29 -9.70 11.00 -9.18
C PHE A 29 -10.29 10.51 -7.86
N SER A 30 -11.33 9.70 -7.92
CA SER A 30 -11.80 8.94 -6.77
C SER A 30 -12.28 7.56 -7.19
N ARG A 31 -12.14 6.59 -6.31
CA ARG A 31 -12.59 5.23 -6.52
C ARG A 31 -12.94 4.58 -5.20
N ARG A 32 -13.92 3.68 -5.23
CA ARG A 32 -14.17 2.78 -4.11
C ARG A 32 -13.05 1.72 -4.04
N PRO A 33 -12.35 1.58 -2.91
CA PRO A 33 -11.40 0.49 -2.76
C PRO A 33 -12.14 -0.87 -2.79
N PRO A 34 -11.46 -1.95 -3.22
CA PRO A 34 -12.04 -3.29 -3.17
C PRO A 34 -12.44 -3.63 -1.73
N TRP A 35 -13.42 -4.52 -1.57
CA TRP A 35 -14.04 -4.79 -0.27
C TRP A 35 -13.01 -5.20 0.80
N TRP A 36 -12.01 -6.00 0.44
CA TRP A 36 -10.95 -6.47 1.33
C TRP A 36 -10.00 -5.36 1.80
N ALA A 37 -9.83 -4.30 1.00
CA ALA A 37 -8.97 -3.15 1.33
C ALA A 37 -9.69 -2.10 2.18
N ARG A 38 -11.02 -2.23 2.37
CA ARG A 38 -11.76 -1.41 3.33
C ARG A 38 -11.44 -1.88 4.74
N ASN A 39 -11.49 -0.97 5.71
CA ASN A 39 -11.16 -1.27 7.12
C ASN A 39 -11.84 -2.54 7.67
N PRO A 40 -13.17 -2.74 7.53
CA PRO A 40 -13.79 -3.97 8.00
C PRO A 40 -13.30 -5.21 7.25
N GLY A 41 -13.05 -5.11 5.94
CA GLY A 41 -12.54 -6.23 5.14
C GLY A 41 -11.12 -6.63 5.54
N THR A 42 -10.23 -5.66 5.71
CA THR A 42 -8.84 -5.92 6.12
C THR A 42 -8.81 -6.51 7.54
N ALA A 43 -9.60 -5.97 8.47
CA ALA A 43 -9.68 -6.49 9.83
C ALA A 43 -10.19 -7.94 9.86
N GLY A 44 -11.23 -8.26 9.06
CA GLY A 44 -11.74 -9.63 8.95
C GLY A 44 -10.72 -10.61 8.38
N LEU A 45 -9.94 -10.21 7.37
CA LEU A 45 -8.87 -11.05 6.83
C LEU A 45 -7.72 -11.27 7.82
N LEU A 46 -7.33 -10.22 8.58
CA LEU A 46 -6.32 -10.34 9.63
C LEU A 46 -6.79 -11.24 10.78
N LEU A 47 -8.07 -11.18 11.15
CA LEU A 47 -8.65 -12.06 12.15
C LEU A 47 -8.67 -13.51 11.65
N CYS A 48 -9.04 -13.74 10.39
CA CYS A 48 -8.99 -15.07 9.77
C CYS A 48 -7.56 -15.62 9.77
N ASP A 49 -6.57 -14.82 9.38
CA ASP A 49 -5.15 -15.17 9.41
C ASP A 49 -4.68 -15.56 10.81
N LEU A 50 -5.08 -14.79 11.83
CA LEU A 50 -4.78 -15.09 13.23
C LEU A 50 -5.37 -16.43 13.68
N ILE A 51 -6.65 -16.69 13.37
CA ILE A 51 -7.34 -17.95 13.73
C ILE A 51 -6.67 -19.14 13.04
N VAL A 52 -6.43 -19.04 11.74
CA VAL A 52 -5.81 -20.11 10.94
C VAL A 52 -4.40 -20.40 11.43
N THR A 53 -3.59 -19.35 11.63
CA THR A 53 -2.22 -19.49 12.16
C THR A 53 -2.23 -20.12 13.55
N GLY A 54 -3.13 -19.67 14.45
CA GLY A 54 -3.31 -20.25 15.76
C GLY A 54 -3.70 -21.73 15.72
N ALA A 55 -4.64 -22.11 14.86
CA ALA A 55 -5.05 -23.50 14.69
C ALA A 55 -3.91 -24.40 14.18
N PHE A 56 -3.09 -23.92 13.25
CA PHE A 56 -1.91 -24.68 12.80
C PHE A 56 -0.84 -24.83 13.88
N ILE A 57 -0.64 -23.79 14.70
CA ILE A 57 0.27 -23.87 15.85
C ILE A 57 -0.24 -24.89 16.87
N GLU A 58 -1.53 -24.86 17.20
CA GLU A 58 -2.16 -25.83 18.11
C GLU A 58 -2.03 -27.27 17.58
N LEU A 59 -2.36 -27.49 16.30
CA LEU A 59 -2.19 -28.80 15.64
C LEU A 59 -0.74 -29.27 15.68
N THR A 60 0.20 -28.38 15.40
CA THR A 60 1.64 -28.71 15.39
C THR A 60 2.13 -29.03 16.79
N TRP A 61 1.68 -28.28 17.79
CA TRP A 61 2.14 -28.43 19.16
C TRP A 61 1.56 -29.69 19.81
N SER A 62 0.25 -29.91 19.66
CA SER A 62 -0.50 -30.94 20.38
C SER A 62 -0.65 -32.25 19.62
N HIS A 63 -0.54 -32.23 18.28
CA HIS A 63 -0.88 -33.39 17.43
C HIS A 63 0.21 -33.82 16.45
N TRP A 64 1.35 -33.12 16.38
CA TRP A 64 2.45 -33.55 15.50
C TRP A 64 3.26 -34.69 16.11
N THR A 65 2.88 -35.91 15.75
CA THR A 65 3.42 -37.15 16.29
C THR A 65 4.34 -37.89 15.30
N GLU A 66 5.07 -38.87 15.81
CA GLU A 66 5.92 -39.80 15.10
C GLU A 66 5.60 -41.23 15.56
N ALA A 67 5.46 -42.14 14.59
CA ALA A 67 5.22 -43.55 14.87
C ALA A 67 6.50 -44.18 15.45
N THR A 68 6.42 -44.61 16.70
CA THR A 68 7.47 -45.35 17.39
C THR A 68 7.08 -46.82 17.39
N ILE A 69 7.88 -47.67 16.75
CA ILE A 69 7.66 -49.12 16.79
C ILE A 69 8.26 -49.64 18.09
N ILE A 70 7.42 -50.07 19.02
CA ILE A 70 7.87 -50.72 20.24
C ILE A 70 8.17 -52.18 19.90
N PRO A 71 9.41 -52.66 20.01
CA PRO A 71 9.69 -54.06 19.83
C PRO A 71 8.94 -54.86 20.90
N PRO A 72 8.38 -56.04 20.57
CA PRO A 72 7.75 -56.89 21.57
C PRO A 72 8.76 -57.17 22.70
N PRO A 73 8.29 -57.26 23.96
CA PRO A 73 9.18 -57.53 25.09
C PRO A 73 9.98 -58.81 24.83
N GLU A 74 11.28 -58.75 25.07
CA GLU A 74 12.14 -59.92 24.94
C GLU A 74 11.65 -61.00 25.92
N PRO A 75 11.39 -62.24 25.45
CA PRO A 75 10.84 -63.29 26.31
C PRO A 75 11.78 -63.53 27.49
N LEU A 76 11.21 -63.60 28.70
CA LEU A 76 12.02 -63.82 29.90
C LEU A 76 12.52 -65.28 29.90
N PRO A 77 13.71 -65.58 30.43
CA PRO A 77 14.27 -66.94 30.44
C PRO A 77 13.39 -68.00 31.14
N THR A 78 12.37 -67.57 31.88
CA THR A 78 11.48 -68.42 32.67
C THR A 78 10.18 -68.76 31.94
N ASP A 79 9.94 -68.20 30.76
CA ASP A 79 8.72 -68.44 30.01
C ASP A 79 8.70 -69.89 29.45
N PRO A 80 7.57 -70.61 29.58
CA PRO A 80 7.47 -71.99 29.10
C PRO A 80 7.71 -72.07 27.59
N PRO A 81 8.27 -73.19 27.10
CA PRO A 81 8.62 -73.35 25.69
C PRO A 81 7.42 -73.06 24.79
N TYR A 82 7.66 -72.20 23.80
CA TYR A 82 6.74 -71.67 22.80
C TYR A 82 5.60 -72.62 22.44
N SER A 83 4.36 -72.21 22.75
CA SER A 83 3.17 -72.94 22.33
C SER A 83 2.80 -72.51 20.89
N PRO A 84 2.73 -73.45 19.92
CA PRO A 84 2.50 -73.12 18.51
C PRO A 84 1.09 -72.56 18.20
N SER A 85 0.21 -72.48 19.19
CA SER A 85 -1.14 -71.91 19.06
C SER A 85 -1.22 -70.40 19.32
N ASN A 86 -0.15 -69.75 19.80
CA ASN A 86 -0.14 -68.31 20.02
C ASN A 86 0.46 -67.56 18.81
N PRO A 87 -0.27 -66.60 18.20
CA PRO A 87 0.29 -65.77 17.14
C PRO A 87 1.51 -65.01 17.68
N ALA A 88 2.57 -64.92 16.88
CA ALA A 88 3.77 -64.19 17.25
C ALA A 88 3.40 -62.75 17.68
N PRO A 89 3.99 -62.22 18.77
CA PRO A 89 3.67 -60.89 19.26
C PRO A 89 3.94 -59.88 18.14
N GLN A 90 2.89 -59.18 17.70
CA GLN A 90 3.01 -58.17 16.66
C GLN A 90 3.60 -56.90 17.26
N ALA A 91 4.52 -56.27 16.53
CA ALA A 91 5.05 -54.98 16.93
C ALA A 91 3.91 -53.96 17.04
N THR A 92 3.80 -53.32 18.20
CA THR A 92 2.79 -52.29 18.43
C THR A 92 3.32 -50.93 18.02
N VAL A 93 2.56 -50.20 17.20
CA VAL A 93 2.88 -48.83 16.81
C VAL A 93 2.30 -47.87 17.85
N GLU A 94 3.17 -47.14 18.54
CA GLU A 94 2.80 -46.06 19.46
C GLU A 94 3.03 -44.69 18.80
N TRP A 95 2.06 -43.78 18.91
CA TRP A 95 2.20 -42.42 18.38
C TRP A 95 2.72 -41.48 19.46
N ASN A 96 4.01 -41.18 19.40
CA ASN A 96 4.66 -40.29 20.36
C ASN A 96 4.79 -38.89 19.78
N LEU A 97 4.70 -37.86 20.63
CA LEU A 97 4.92 -36.47 20.19
C LEU A 97 6.37 -36.27 19.74
N ARG A 98 6.56 -35.52 18.65
CA ARG A 98 7.92 -35.16 18.22
C ARG A 98 8.65 -34.32 19.26
N PRO A 99 9.99 -34.33 19.28
CA PRO A 99 10.78 -33.52 20.21
C PRO A 99 10.35 -32.06 20.25
N THR A 100 10.31 -31.47 21.44
CA THR A 100 9.79 -30.11 21.67
C THR A 100 10.46 -29.05 20.79
N TRP A 101 11.75 -29.19 20.50
CA TRP A 101 12.47 -28.24 19.64
C TRP A 101 11.99 -28.28 18.18
N GLN A 102 11.61 -29.44 17.66
CA GLN A 102 11.05 -29.56 16.31
C GLN A 102 9.70 -28.87 16.23
N ARG A 103 8.81 -29.19 17.18
CA ARG A 103 7.48 -28.58 17.28
C ARG A 103 7.57 -27.07 17.44
N SER A 104 8.44 -26.58 18.33
CA SER A 104 8.68 -25.16 18.53
C SER A 104 9.19 -24.47 17.26
N GLY A 105 10.13 -25.09 16.54
CA GLY A 105 10.64 -24.54 15.28
C GLY A 105 9.56 -24.42 14.22
N LEU A 106 8.72 -25.45 14.06
CA LEU A 106 7.61 -25.42 13.10
C LEU A 106 6.52 -24.42 13.51
N CYS A 107 6.17 -24.33 14.80
CA CYS A 107 5.26 -23.29 15.30
C CYS A 107 5.76 -21.88 15.02
N ALA A 108 7.06 -21.63 15.23
CA ALA A 108 7.68 -20.35 14.90
C ALA A 108 7.60 -20.04 13.39
N ALA A 109 7.76 -21.05 12.53
CA ALA A 109 7.60 -20.89 11.09
C ALA A 109 6.16 -20.51 10.71
N HIS A 110 5.15 -21.17 11.29
CA HIS A 110 3.74 -20.79 11.09
C HIS A 110 3.46 -19.35 11.53
N PHE A 111 3.94 -18.96 12.71
CA PHE A 111 3.78 -17.60 13.22
C PHE A 111 4.42 -16.55 12.29
N LEU A 112 5.66 -16.79 11.86
CA LEU A 112 6.35 -15.90 10.92
C LEU A 112 5.59 -15.80 9.60
N PHE A 113 5.08 -16.91 9.07
CA PHE A 113 4.28 -16.92 7.86
C PHE A 113 3.02 -16.06 7.98
N GLY A 114 2.26 -16.20 9.07
CA GLY A 114 1.11 -15.33 9.36
C GLY A 114 1.50 -13.86 9.44
N CYS A 115 2.60 -13.52 10.13
CA CYS A 115 3.12 -12.16 10.17
C CYS A 115 3.47 -11.61 8.78
N PHE A 116 4.10 -12.42 7.93
CA PHE A 116 4.41 -12.05 6.55
C PHE A 116 3.14 -11.82 5.71
N PHE A 117 2.14 -12.68 5.86
CA PHE A 117 0.85 -12.53 5.19
C PHE A 117 0.14 -11.24 5.61
N ALA A 118 0.02 -11.00 6.93
CA ALA A 118 -0.55 -9.78 7.50
C ALA A 118 0.20 -8.51 7.02
N GLY A 119 1.53 -8.53 7.08
CA GLY A 119 2.38 -7.45 6.59
C GLY A 119 2.21 -7.19 5.10
N GLY A 120 2.15 -8.26 4.29
CA GLY A 120 1.89 -8.19 2.86
C GLY A 120 0.52 -7.59 2.54
N LEU A 121 -0.53 -7.99 3.26
CA LEU A 121 -1.88 -7.45 3.10
C LEU A 121 -1.94 -5.94 3.41
N LEU A 122 -1.31 -5.50 4.50
CA LEU A 122 -1.22 -4.08 4.88
C LEU A 122 -0.37 -3.28 3.87
N GLY A 123 0.72 -3.87 3.40
CA GLY A 123 1.56 -3.30 2.35
C GLY A 123 0.79 -3.09 1.05
N LEU A 124 0.04 -4.09 0.59
CA LEU A 124 -0.81 -3.98 -0.59
C LEU A 124 -1.92 -2.93 -0.41
N LYS A 125 -2.60 -2.92 0.75
CA LYS A 125 -3.62 -1.91 1.09
C LYS A 125 -3.07 -0.48 0.96
N SER A 126 -1.82 -0.24 1.35
CA SER A 126 -1.18 1.08 1.26
C SER A 126 -0.99 1.60 -0.17
N GLN A 127 -0.96 0.70 -1.16
CA GLN A 127 -0.77 1.03 -2.58
C GLN A 127 -2.07 1.40 -3.30
N PHE A 128 -3.24 1.06 -2.73
CA PHE A 128 -4.53 1.38 -3.33
C PHE A 128 -4.92 2.83 -3.09
N ILE A 129 -4.87 3.66 -4.14
CA ILE A 129 -5.38 5.02 -4.09
C ILE A 129 -6.91 4.98 -4.06
N ARG A 130 -7.48 5.65 -3.05
CA ARG A 130 -8.90 5.98 -2.96
C ARG A 130 -9.21 7.28 -3.69
N SER A 131 -8.37 8.29 -3.54
CA SER A 131 -8.58 9.60 -4.17
C SER A 131 -7.28 10.37 -4.38
N VAL A 132 -7.30 11.21 -5.41
CA VAL A 132 -6.28 12.22 -5.69
C VAL A 132 -6.99 13.57 -5.78
N THR A 133 -6.58 14.51 -4.94
CA THR A 133 -7.13 15.87 -4.91
C THR A 133 -6.01 16.85 -5.22
N ILE A 134 -6.30 17.87 -6.01
CA ILE A 134 -5.35 18.94 -6.30
C ILE A 134 -5.81 20.19 -5.58
N VAL A 135 -4.90 20.78 -4.81
CA VAL A 135 -5.16 22.01 -4.05
C VAL A 135 -4.12 23.07 -4.40
N PRO A 136 -4.46 24.36 -4.31
CA PRO A 136 -3.45 25.41 -4.27
C PRO A 136 -2.53 25.19 -3.06
N SER A 137 -1.23 25.46 -3.16
CA SER A 137 -0.32 25.37 -2.02
C SER A 137 -0.82 26.24 -0.86
N LYS A 138 -0.79 25.70 0.37
CA LYS A 138 -1.19 26.44 1.57
C LYS A 138 -0.43 27.76 1.73
N ALA A 139 0.87 27.77 1.44
CA ALA A 139 1.68 28.99 1.48
C ALA A 139 1.19 30.04 0.47
N ALA A 140 0.78 29.58 -0.71
CA ALA A 140 0.22 30.43 -1.75
C ALA A 140 -1.16 30.98 -1.37
N ALA A 141 -2.02 30.14 -0.77
CA ALA A 141 -3.33 30.56 -0.26
C ALA A 141 -3.18 31.59 0.87
N GLN A 142 -2.24 31.39 1.79
CA GLN A 142 -1.94 32.32 2.88
C GLN A 142 -1.40 33.65 2.34
N ALA A 143 -0.45 33.63 1.41
CA ALA A 143 0.07 34.84 0.77
C ALA A 143 -1.04 35.65 0.07
N ALA A 144 -1.93 34.98 -0.67
CA ALA A 144 -3.09 35.62 -1.30
C ALA A 144 -4.05 36.25 -0.28
N SER A 145 -4.32 35.58 0.85
CA SER A 145 -5.17 36.14 1.90
C SER A 145 -4.57 37.36 2.61
N SER A 146 -3.25 37.35 2.88
CA SER A 146 -2.55 38.46 3.55
C SER A 146 -2.44 39.72 2.69
N SER A 147 -2.44 39.56 1.36
CA SER A 147 -2.37 40.69 0.43
C SER A 147 -3.73 41.38 0.30
N ALA A 148 -4.84 40.64 0.35
CA ALA A 148 -6.19 41.19 0.31
C ALA A 148 -6.52 42.10 1.51
N SER A 149 -6.02 41.79 2.71
CA SER A 149 -6.25 42.60 3.92
C SER A 149 -5.45 43.92 3.96
N SER A 150 -4.36 44.03 3.19
CA SER A 150 -3.51 45.23 3.16
C SER A 150 -4.05 46.37 2.28
N THR A 151 -5.11 46.12 1.51
CA THR A 151 -5.69 47.09 0.56
C THR A 151 -6.58 48.14 1.22
N ALA A 152 -6.87 48.03 2.52
CA ALA A 152 -7.73 48.98 3.23
C ALA A 152 -7.02 50.28 3.68
N SER A 153 -5.71 50.47 3.45
CA SER A 153 -4.99 51.71 3.85
C SER A 153 -4.13 52.36 2.76
N ALA A 154 -4.39 52.10 1.46
CA ALA A 154 -3.45 52.39 0.38
C ALA A 154 -3.87 53.50 -0.61
N ALA A 155 -4.45 54.60 -0.15
CA ALA A 155 -4.54 55.84 -0.95
C ALA A 155 -3.17 56.53 -1.16
N ALA A 156 -2.09 56.07 -0.49
CA ALA A 156 -0.80 56.75 -0.47
C ALA A 156 0.37 56.02 -1.20
N GLN A 157 0.15 54.87 -1.86
CA GLN A 157 1.25 54.08 -2.47
C GLN A 157 1.14 53.93 -4.00
N ALA A 158 0.75 55.02 -4.69
CA ALA A 158 0.48 55.02 -6.13
C ALA A 158 1.71 55.00 -7.06
N ALA A 159 2.95 54.94 -6.56
CA ALA A 159 4.14 55.21 -7.40
C ALA A 159 5.11 54.04 -7.67
N HIS A 160 4.94 52.83 -7.09
CA HIS A 160 5.98 51.78 -7.20
C HIS A 160 5.56 50.35 -7.61
N LYS A 161 4.28 50.06 -7.92
CA LYS A 161 3.83 48.69 -8.26
C LYS A 161 3.48 48.52 -9.75
N ARG A 162 4.48 48.30 -10.60
CA ARG A 162 4.26 47.87 -12.01
C ARG A 162 4.88 46.51 -12.36
N PHE A 163 5.48 45.81 -11.40
CA PHE A 163 6.03 44.47 -11.63
C PHE A 163 5.49 43.48 -10.59
N SER A 164 5.12 42.29 -11.09
CA SER A 164 4.61 41.11 -10.38
C SER A 164 3.13 41.08 -9.97
N SER A 165 2.22 41.24 -10.94
CA SER A 165 0.91 40.57 -10.85
C SER A 165 1.10 39.10 -11.23
N THR A 166 1.70 38.31 -10.35
CA THR A 166 1.71 36.85 -10.50
C THR A 166 0.26 36.41 -10.43
N SER A 167 -0.29 35.98 -11.56
CA SER A 167 -1.68 35.55 -11.66
C SER A 167 -1.91 34.42 -10.67
N ALA A 168 -3.09 34.35 -10.04
CA ALA A 168 -3.46 33.23 -9.17
C ALA A 168 -3.32 31.86 -9.86
N ARG A 169 -3.22 31.83 -11.20
CA ARG A 169 -2.92 30.65 -12.02
C ARG A 169 -1.50 30.08 -11.82
N ASP A 170 -0.53 30.89 -11.40
CA ASP A 170 0.89 30.51 -11.30
C ASP A 170 1.29 30.02 -9.91
N LEU A 171 0.34 29.97 -8.97
CA LEU A 171 0.62 29.47 -7.63
C LEU A 171 1.02 27.98 -7.69
N PRO A 172 2.02 27.57 -6.89
CA PRO A 172 2.42 26.17 -6.85
C PRO A 172 1.23 25.31 -6.41
N LYS A 173 0.86 24.34 -7.25
CA LYS A 173 -0.20 23.37 -6.95
C LYS A 173 0.39 22.16 -6.24
N MET A 174 -0.37 21.64 -5.28
CA MET A 174 -0.04 20.46 -4.50
C MET A 174 -1.04 19.36 -4.85
N ALA A 175 -0.57 18.12 -4.91
CA ALA A 175 -1.41 16.94 -5.02
C ALA A 175 -1.48 16.26 -3.65
N ILE A 176 -2.69 15.86 -3.26
CA ILE A 176 -2.93 15.09 -2.05
C ILE A 176 -3.44 13.71 -2.46
N ILE A 177 -2.71 12.66 -2.09
CA ILE A 177 -3.10 11.27 -2.32
C ILE A 177 -3.68 10.68 -1.03
N GLN A 178 -4.87 10.12 -1.14
CA GLN A 178 -5.47 9.33 -0.08
C GLN A 178 -5.51 7.87 -0.52
N ASN A 179 -4.77 7.01 0.18
CA ASN A 179 -4.86 5.55 0.01
C ASN A 179 -5.91 4.91 0.92
N ALA A 180 -6.14 3.60 0.75
CA ALA A 180 -7.07 2.82 1.56
C ALA A 180 -6.63 2.63 3.03
N SER A 181 -5.37 2.93 3.37
CA SER A 181 -4.85 2.87 4.73
C SER A 181 -5.13 4.13 5.55
N HIS A 182 -5.55 5.23 4.94
CA HIS A 182 -5.93 6.43 5.68
C HIS A 182 -7.31 6.25 6.35
N PRO A 183 -7.40 6.40 7.69
CA PRO A 183 -8.65 6.17 8.43
C PRO A 183 -9.70 7.27 8.20
N ALA A 184 -9.30 8.45 7.72
CA ALA A 184 -10.16 9.63 7.57
C ALA A 184 -9.98 10.30 6.19
N ASN A 185 -10.44 11.55 6.05
CA ASN A 185 -10.15 12.41 4.91
C ASN A 185 -8.73 13.01 5.01
N THR A 186 -7.73 12.20 5.29
CA THR A 186 -6.32 12.59 5.32
C THR A 186 -5.56 12.00 4.15
N GLY A 187 -4.48 12.63 3.71
CA GLY A 187 -3.63 12.11 2.66
C GLY A 187 -2.24 12.72 2.65
N TRP A 188 -1.36 12.14 1.85
CA TRP A 188 0.00 12.64 1.66
C TRP A 188 0.00 13.78 0.66
N GLU A 189 0.56 14.92 1.05
CA GLU A 189 0.72 16.09 0.19
C GLU A 189 2.12 16.09 -0.46
N PHE A 190 2.19 16.37 -1.76
CA PHE A 190 3.46 16.62 -2.47
C PHE A 190 3.29 17.61 -3.64
N PRO A 191 4.38 18.26 -4.10
CA PRO A 191 4.30 19.25 -5.17
C PRO A 191 3.93 18.63 -6.52
N LEU A 192 2.86 19.12 -7.15
CA LEU A 192 2.36 18.61 -8.43
C LEU A 192 3.41 18.70 -9.55
N ARG A 193 4.29 19.70 -9.50
CA ARG A 193 5.40 19.89 -10.46
C ARG A 193 6.38 18.72 -10.52
N THR A 194 6.48 17.94 -9.44
CA THR A 194 7.39 16.79 -9.35
C THR A 194 6.70 15.48 -9.68
N ALA A 195 5.40 15.52 -9.98
CA ALA A 195 4.60 14.35 -10.22
C ALA A 195 4.21 14.23 -11.69
N TRP A 196 4.10 12.98 -12.15
CA TRP A 196 3.67 12.66 -13.50
C TRP A 196 2.89 11.35 -13.51
N LEU A 197 2.05 11.20 -14.52
CA LEU A 197 1.35 9.96 -14.82
C LEU A 197 2.18 9.15 -15.81
N GLU A 198 2.34 7.87 -15.54
CA GLU A 198 2.86 6.87 -16.45
C GLU A 198 1.77 5.88 -16.83
N GLU A 199 1.96 5.22 -17.97
CA GLU A 199 1.12 4.11 -18.35
C GLU A 199 1.33 2.92 -17.39
N GLY A 200 0.23 2.31 -16.96
CA GLY A 200 0.25 1.07 -16.19
C GLY A 200 0.48 -0.16 -17.05
N ARG A 201 0.23 -1.33 -16.46
CA ARG A 201 0.36 -2.62 -17.15
C ARG A 201 -0.66 -2.81 -18.28
N ASP A 202 -1.83 -2.21 -18.14
CA ASP A 202 -2.91 -2.26 -19.11
C ASP A 202 -3.59 -0.89 -19.26
N LYS A 203 -4.58 -0.80 -20.17
CA LYS A 203 -5.33 0.44 -20.41
C LYS A 203 -6.15 0.91 -19.20
N GLY A 204 -6.52 -0.01 -18.32
CA GLY A 204 -7.26 0.25 -17.09
C GLY A 204 -6.39 0.69 -15.92
N GLU A 205 -5.08 0.83 -16.11
CA GLU A 205 -4.14 1.20 -15.07
C GLU A 205 -3.31 2.43 -15.50
N LEU A 206 -3.22 3.39 -14.60
CA LEU A 206 -2.25 4.49 -14.65
C LEU A 206 -1.39 4.47 -13.39
N LEU A 207 -0.18 4.96 -13.50
CA LEU A 207 0.78 4.99 -12.40
C LEU A 207 1.10 6.44 -12.09
N LEU A 208 0.80 6.88 -10.87
CA LEU A 208 1.22 8.18 -10.38
C LEU A 208 2.61 8.04 -9.77
N ARG A 209 3.56 8.83 -10.26
CA ARG A 209 4.90 8.95 -9.69
C ARG A 209 5.12 10.32 -9.11
N SER A 210 5.93 10.38 -8.06
CA SER A 210 6.51 11.62 -7.55
C SER A 210 8.02 11.52 -7.53
N GLY A 211 8.69 12.50 -8.12
CA GLY A 211 10.14 12.55 -8.22
C GLY A 211 10.84 12.75 -6.86
N GLU A 212 10.15 13.33 -5.87
CA GLU A 212 10.74 13.60 -4.55
C GLU A 212 10.81 12.35 -3.66
N ILE A 213 9.81 11.47 -3.74
CA ILE A 213 9.70 10.30 -2.86
C ILE A 213 10.16 9.02 -3.57
N GLY A 214 10.22 9.03 -4.90
CA GLY A 214 10.46 7.82 -5.69
C GLY A 214 9.34 6.78 -5.57
N SER A 215 8.20 7.14 -4.99
CA SER A 215 7.04 6.29 -4.83
C SER A 215 6.29 6.11 -6.15
N ARG A 216 5.65 4.95 -6.26
CA ARG A 216 4.76 4.59 -7.37
C ARG A 216 3.43 4.18 -6.78
N TRP A 217 2.36 4.83 -7.22
CA TRP A 217 1.01 4.50 -6.79
C TRP A 217 0.15 4.07 -7.97
N TYR A 218 -0.70 3.09 -7.73
CA TYR A 218 -1.54 2.47 -8.74
C TYR A 218 -2.91 3.17 -8.78
N LEU A 219 -3.23 3.75 -9.93
CA LEU A 219 -4.53 4.33 -10.25
C LEU A 219 -5.27 3.34 -11.15
N ASN A 220 -6.03 2.44 -10.55
CA ASN A 220 -6.89 1.54 -11.32
C ASN A 220 -8.21 2.25 -11.66
N LEU A 221 -8.51 2.31 -12.96
CA LEU A 221 -9.56 3.10 -13.58
C LEU A 221 -10.93 2.40 -13.61
N GLN A 222 -11.01 1.15 -13.17
CA GLN A 222 -12.29 0.46 -13.04
C GLN A 222 -13.15 1.13 -11.95
N ASP A 223 -14.40 1.47 -12.29
CA ASP A 223 -15.36 2.17 -11.44
C ASP A 223 -14.82 3.49 -10.85
N ALA A 224 -13.91 4.13 -11.58
CA ALA A 224 -13.34 5.41 -11.19
C ALA A 224 -14.30 6.57 -11.50
N LYS A 225 -14.28 7.59 -10.64
CA LYS A 225 -14.91 8.88 -10.89
C LYS A 225 -13.83 9.93 -11.12
N ILE A 226 -13.91 10.65 -12.24
CA ILE A 226 -12.98 11.72 -12.60
C ILE A 226 -13.70 13.06 -12.44
N ASN A 227 -13.19 13.95 -11.57
CA ASN A 227 -13.86 15.20 -11.20
C ASN A 227 -15.32 14.98 -10.76
N GLY A 228 -15.59 13.90 -10.02
CA GLY A 228 -16.93 13.52 -9.57
C GLY A 228 -17.83 12.85 -10.62
N LYS A 229 -17.46 12.85 -11.91
CA LYS A 229 -18.21 12.16 -12.97
C LYS A 229 -17.86 10.68 -13.00
N GLU A 230 -18.87 9.81 -12.92
CA GLU A 230 -18.70 8.37 -13.14
C GLU A 230 -18.36 8.09 -14.60
N CYS A 231 -17.31 7.30 -14.82
CA CYS A 231 -16.89 6.90 -16.17
C CYS A 231 -17.43 5.51 -16.50
N VAL A 232 -18.04 5.37 -17.68
CA VAL A 232 -18.63 4.09 -18.12
C VAL A 232 -17.55 3.13 -18.61
N SER A 233 -16.50 3.66 -19.22
CA SER A 233 -15.39 2.87 -19.78
C SER A 233 -14.03 3.28 -19.21
N LYS A 234 -13.11 2.31 -19.20
CA LYS A 234 -11.71 2.52 -18.76
C LYS A 234 -10.99 3.53 -19.66
N ASP A 235 -11.26 3.51 -20.96
CA ASP A 235 -10.65 4.41 -21.94
C ASP A 235 -11.15 5.86 -21.78
N GLU A 236 -12.44 6.06 -21.47
CA GLU A 236 -12.98 7.37 -21.12
C GLU A 236 -12.32 7.90 -19.83
N ALA A 237 -12.28 7.08 -18.78
CA ALA A 237 -11.65 7.45 -17.50
C ALA A 237 -10.18 7.84 -17.69
N ARG A 238 -9.43 7.07 -18.48
CA ARG A 238 -8.02 7.34 -18.81
C ARG A 238 -7.87 8.67 -19.52
N SER A 239 -8.67 8.92 -20.54
CA SER A 239 -8.60 10.13 -21.37
C SER A 239 -8.95 11.37 -20.55
N LEU A 240 -10.05 11.30 -19.76
CA LEU A 240 -10.46 12.38 -18.87
C LEU A 240 -9.40 12.68 -17.82
N LEU A 241 -8.82 11.65 -17.19
CA LEU A 241 -7.80 11.84 -16.16
C LEU A 241 -6.52 12.45 -16.75
N LEU A 242 -6.05 11.97 -17.90
CA LEU A 242 -4.86 12.52 -18.56
C LEU A 242 -5.07 13.97 -18.99
N ASN A 243 -6.25 14.30 -19.53
CA ASN A 243 -6.57 15.67 -19.93
C ASN A 243 -6.65 16.60 -18.73
N ALA A 244 -7.34 16.16 -17.67
CA ALA A 244 -7.45 16.93 -16.45
C ALA A 244 -6.09 17.10 -15.75
N TRP A 245 -5.23 16.07 -15.76
CA TRP A 245 -3.85 16.15 -15.27
C TRP A 245 -2.99 17.12 -16.08
N LYS A 246 -3.09 17.13 -17.41
CA LYS A 246 -2.39 18.09 -18.26
C LYS A 246 -2.83 19.53 -18.02
N ALA A 247 -4.12 19.76 -17.77
CA ALA A 247 -4.66 21.10 -17.50
C ALA A 247 -4.17 21.69 -16.17
N VAL A 248 -3.85 20.85 -15.20
CA VAL A 248 -3.37 21.27 -13.88
C VAL A 248 -1.85 21.33 -13.79
N GLN A 249 -1.13 20.51 -14.56
CA GLN A 249 0.33 20.45 -14.51
C GLN A 249 0.92 21.79 -14.95
N PRO A 250 1.85 22.38 -14.16
CA PRO A 250 2.57 23.55 -14.61
C PRO A 250 3.35 23.19 -15.88
N ALA A 251 3.46 24.14 -16.83
CA ALA A 251 4.23 23.97 -18.05
C ALA A 251 5.57 23.33 -17.68
N ALA A 252 5.84 22.16 -18.29
CA ALA A 252 6.95 21.31 -17.88
C ALA A 252 8.23 22.14 -17.76
N LEU A 253 8.91 22.05 -16.61
CA LEU A 253 10.24 22.63 -16.48
C LEU A 253 11.06 22.13 -17.68
N PRO A 254 11.75 23.02 -18.40
CA PRO A 254 12.52 22.64 -19.57
C PRO A 254 13.40 21.47 -19.17
N SER A 255 13.17 20.32 -19.82
CA SER A 255 13.90 19.07 -19.61
C SER A 255 15.37 19.45 -19.45
N LYS A 256 15.91 19.37 -18.21
CA LYS A 256 17.32 19.66 -17.92
C LYS A 256 18.11 18.91 -18.98
N GLY A 257 18.73 19.70 -19.87
CA GLY A 257 19.19 19.26 -21.18
C GLY A 257 19.79 17.87 -21.07
N THR A 258 19.28 16.95 -21.88
CA THR A 258 19.84 15.64 -22.10
C THR A 258 21.36 15.81 -22.18
N ARG A 259 22.09 15.48 -21.10
CA ARG A 259 23.56 15.42 -21.17
C ARG A 259 23.81 14.40 -22.27
N LYS A 260 24.22 14.89 -23.44
CA LYS A 260 24.76 14.04 -24.49
C LYS A 260 25.92 13.32 -23.82
N ALA A 261 25.73 12.01 -23.65
CA ALA A 261 26.80 11.10 -23.29
C ALA A 261 27.77 11.03 -24.46
#